data_AF-A0A0C9VX11-F1
#
_entry.id   AF-A0A0C9VX11-F1
#
_cell.length_a   1.000
_cell.length_b   1.000
_cell.length_c   1.000
_cell.angle_alpha   90.00
_cell.angle_beta   90.00
_cell.angle_gamma   90.00
#
_symmetry.space_group_name_H-M   'P 1'
#
loop_
_entity.id
_entity.type
_entity.pdbx_description
1 polymer ?
#
loop_
_entity_poly.entity_id
_entity_poly.type
_entity_poly.pdbx_seq_one_letter_code
_entity_poly.pdbx_strand_id
1 'polypeptide(L)'
;QVEQVTLRTLTALWRSPDYIWTRLYVHAFVSLFVSLALLDLGNSVRDLQSRVFYVVSVFTFAFTDSSSLVEPAFIFNRMIFIREVSSRIYSPDVFAISQLVSEIPYSILCATVYWFLLY
;
A
#
# COMPACT_ATOMS: atom_id res chain seq x y z
N GLN A 1 -15.95 4.40 20.16
CA GLN A 1 -14.57 3.88 20.35
C GLN A 1 -13.83 3.76 19.02
N VAL A 2 -14.42 3.15 17.99
CA VAL A 2 -13.78 2.99 16.65
C VAL A 2 -13.26 4.30 16.07
N GLU A 3 -14.08 5.37 16.06
CA GLU A 3 -13.67 6.67 15.51
C GLU A 3 -12.43 7.24 16.21
N GLN A 4 -12.42 7.26 17.55
CA GLN A 4 -11.31 7.79 18.35
C GLN A 4 -10.02 6.99 18.14
N VAL A 5 -10.12 5.65 18.09
CA VAL A 5 -8.97 4.78 17.81
C VAL A 5 -8.47 5.01 16.38
N THR A 6 -9.37 5.16 15.41
CA THR A 6 -9.02 5.41 14.00
C THR A 6 -8.33 6.76 13.82
N LEU A 7 -8.83 7.83 14.43
CA LEU A 7 -8.18 9.15 14.39
C LEU A 7 -6.79 9.12 15.03
N ARG A 8 -6.64 8.38 16.14
CA ARG A 8 -5.33 8.19 16.78
C ARG A 8 -4.37 7.43 15.87
N THR A 9 -4.80 6.33 15.27
CA THR A 9 -4.01 5.53 14.33
C THR A 9 -3.63 6.34 13.09
N LEU A 10 -4.55 7.12 12.53
CA LEU A 10 -4.29 7.99 11.38
C LEU A 10 -3.26 9.08 11.72
N THR A 11 -3.36 9.68 12.91
CA THR A 11 -2.38 10.65 13.40
C THR A 11 -1.00 10.00 13.62
N ALA A 12 -0.97 8.76 14.10
CA ALA A 12 0.27 8.00 14.27
C ALA A 12 0.94 7.70 12.92
N LEU A 13 0.17 7.23 11.94
CA LEU A 13 0.64 6.98 10.57
C LEU A 13 1.15 8.27 9.91
N TRP A 14 0.42 9.38 10.07
CA TRP A 14 0.84 10.68 9.53
C TRP A 14 2.15 11.18 10.15
N ARG A 15 2.38 10.91 11.44
CA ARG A 15 3.62 11.26 12.14
C ARG A 15 4.81 10.37 11.80
N SER A 16 4.59 9.24 11.15
CA SER A 16 5.65 8.38 10.60
C SER A 16 5.81 8.64 9.10
N PRO A 17 6.48 9.74 8.69
CA PRO A 17 6.64 10.08 7.29
C PRO A 17 7.38 8.98 6.53
N ASP A 18 8.31 8.29 7.19
CA ASP A 18 9.12 7.22 6.58
C ASP A 18 8.27 6.14 5.91
N TYR A 19 7.20 5.67 6.56
CA TYR A 19 6.32 4.65 6.02
C TYR A 19 5.56 5.13 4.78
N ILE A 20 4.90 6.30 4.87
CA ILE A 20 4.05 6.84 3.79
C ILE A 20 4.90 7.23 2.58
N TRP A 21 6.01 7.93 2.80
CA TRP A 21 6.88 8.39 1.72
C TRP A 21 7.61 7.22 1.07
N THR A 22 8.14 6.27 1.83
CA THR A 22 8.79 5.08 1.26
C THR A 22 7.82 4.32 0.37
N ARG A 23 6.57 4.14 0.82
CA ARG A 23 5.55 3.47 0.00
C ARG A 23 5.25 4.22 -1.30
N LEU A 24 5.08 5.54 -1.23
CA LEU A 24 4.88 6.37 -2.42
C LEU A 24 6.06 6.31 -3.39
N TYR A 25 7.29 6.39 -2.89
CA TYR A 25 8.49 6.28 -3.72
C TYR A 25 8.59 4.92 -4.41
N VAL A 26 8.38 3.82 -3.68
CA VAL A 26 8.42 2.47 -4.27
C VAL A 26 7.40 2.35 -5.40
N HIS A 27 6.14 2.75 -5.20
CA HIS A 27 5.15 2.71 -6.27
C HIS A 27 5.50 3.61 -7.46
N ALA A 28 6.06 4.80 -7.20
CA ALA A 28 6.48 5.71 -8.26
C ALA A 28 7.65 5.17 -9.08
N PHE A 29 8.67 4.61 -8.42
CA PHE A 29 9.81 4.00 -9.10
C PHE A 29 9.39 2.76 -9.89
N VAL A 30 8.61 1.86 -9.30
CA VAL A 30 8.17 0.64 -9.98
C VAL A 30 7.31 0.95 -11.20
N SER A 31 6.33 1.85 -11.08
CA SER A 31 5.51 2.26 -12.24
C SER A 31 6.35 2.89 -13.34
N LEU A 32 7.32 3.75 -12.99
CA LEU A 32 8.22 4.36 -13.97
C LEU A 32 9.08 3.32 -14.70
N PHE A 33 9.69 2.38 -13.98
CA PHE A 33 10.49 1.31 -14.59
C PHE A 33 9.67 0.39 -15.48
N VAL A 34 8.47 0.04 -15.04
CA VAL A 34 7.55 -0.85 -15.77
C VAL A 34 7.02 -0.17 -17.04
N SER A 35 6.76 1.13 -17.00
CA SER A 35 6.31 1.91 -18.17
C SER A 35 7.44 2.16 -19.17
N LEU A 36 8.66 2.44 -18.69
CA LEU A 36 9.85 2.60 -19.53
C LEU A 36 10.17 1.33 -20.34
N ALA A 37 9.88 0.15 -19.78
CA ALA A 37 10.16 -1.13 -20.43
C ALA A 37 9.34 -1.37 -21.72
N LEU A 38 8.32 -0.54 -21.99
CA LEU A 38 7.41 -0.68 -23.13
C LEU A 38 7.32 0.60 -23.98
N LEU A 39 8.29 1.51 -23.84
CA LEU A 39 8.47 2.60 -24.78
C LEU A 39 8.74 1.99 -26.16
N ASP A 40 7.73 2.05 -27.03
CA ASP A 40 7.77 1.68 -28.45
C ASP A 40 7.37 0.23 -28.79
N LEU A 41 6.13 -0.17 -28.46
CA LEU A 41 5.55 -1.44 -28.92
C LEU A 41 4.85 -1.32 -30.27
N GLY A 42 5.29 -2.14 -31.23
CA GLY A 42 4.61 -2.36 -32.50
C GLY A 42 3.35 -3.22 -32.40
N ASN A 43 2.95 -3.78 -33.56
CA ASN A 43 1.75 -4.63 -33.72
C ASN A 43 2.09 -6.10 -34.04
N SER A 44 3.26 -6.59 -33.64
CA SER A 44 3.62 -7.99 -33.87
C SER A 44 3.00 -8.93 -32.82
N VAL A 45 2.94 -10.23 -33.11
CA VAL A 45 2.51 -11.27 -32.14
C VAL A 45 3.41 -11.28 -30.89
N ARG A 46 4.69 -10.94 -31.05
CA ARG A 46 5.64 -10.79 -29.94
C ARG A 46 5.27 -9.59 -29.05
N ASP A 47 4.79 -8.51 -29.65
CA ASP A 47 4.35 -7.31 -28.91
C ASP A 47 3.05 -7.57 -28.15
N LEU A 48 2.19 -8.46 -28.65
CA LEU A 48 1.01 -8.89 -27.90
C LEU A 48 1.41 -9.67 -26.63
N GLN A 49 2.40 -10.56 -26.73
CA GLN A 49 2.89 -11.31 -25.57
C GLN A 49 3.54 -10.39 -24.51
N SER A 50 4.32 -9.38 -24.93
CA SER A 50 4.90 -8.42 -23.99
C SER A 50 3.84 -7.52 -23.32
N ARG A 51 2.75 -7.16 -24.02
CA ARG A 51 1.60 -6.46 -23.39
C ARG A 51 0.90 -7.30 -22.34
N VAL A 52 0.71 -8.60 -22.57
CA VAL A 52 0.11 -9.49 -21.57
C VAL A 52 1.04 -9.64 -20.37
N PHE A 53 2.34 -9.84 -20.63
CA PHE A 53 3.35 -9.90 -19.57
C PHE A 53 3.33 -8.64 -18.71
N TYR A 54 3.27 -7.47 -19.34
CA TYR A 54 3.18 -6.18 -18.65
C TYR A 54 2.02 -6.09 -17.66
N VAL A 55 0.80 -6.40 -18.10
CA VAL A 55 -0.40 -6.29 -17.25
C VAL A 55 -0.27 -7.23 -16.03
N VAL A 56 0.25 -8.43 -16.24
CA VAL A 56 0.50 -9.40 -15.15
C VAL A 56 1.62 -8.92 -14.21
N SER A 57 2.70 -8.35 -14.75
CA SER A 57 3.80 -7.78 -13.96
C SER A 57 3.34 -6.60 -13.11
N VAL A 58 2.59 -5.67 -13.69
CA VAL A 58 1.99 -4.52 -12.99
C VAL A 58 1.18 -4.97 -11.78
N PHE A 59 0.28 -5.94 -11.97
CA PHE A 59 -0.54 -6.48 -10.88
C PHE A 59 0.31 -7.16 -9.80
N THR A 60 1.31 -7.96 -10.20
CA THR A 60 2.16 -8.71 -9.28
C THR A 60 3.04 -7.79 -8.43
N PHE A 61 3.65 -6.76 -9.03
CA PHE A 61 4.47 -5.80 -8.30
C PHE A 61 3.63 -4.97 -7.33
N ALA A 62 2.50 -4.41 -7.80
CA ALA A 62 1.62 -3.62 -6.93
C ALA A 62 1.15 -4.40 -5.68
N PHE A 63 0.85 -5.69 -5.84
CA PHE A 63 0.49 -6.57 -4.72
C PHE A 63 1.67 -6.84 -3.77
N THR A 64 2.83 -7.19 -4.33
CA THR A 64 4.03 -7.56 -3.55
C THR A 64 4.57 -6.38 -2.75
N ASP A 65 4.69 -5.21 -3.39
CA ASP A 65 5.22 -4.00 -2.78
C ASP A 65 4.34 -3.56 -1.59
N SER A 66 3.02 -3.55 -1.81
CA SER A 66 2.05 -3.19 -0.76
C SER A 66 2.09 -4.14 0.43
N SER A 67 2.16 -5.46 0.18
CA SER A 67 2.15 -6.47 1.23
C SER A 67 3.43 -6.44 2.08
N SER A 68 4.59 -6.25 1.44
CA SER A 68 5.90 -6.21 2.12
C SER A 68 6.05 -5.03 3.08
N LEU A 69 5.38 -3.91 2.82
CA LEU A 69 5.40 -2.71 3.66
C LEU A 69 4.34 -2.76 4.76
N VAL A 70 3.15 -3.29 4.46
CA VAL A 70 2.04 -3.36 5.44
C VAL A 70 2.33 -4.37 6.56
N GLU A 71 2.99 -5.49 6.26
CA GLU A 71 3.29 -6.54 7.24
C GLU A 71 4.10 -6.02 8.46
N PRO A 72 5.28 -5.39 8.30
CA PRO A 72 6.04 -4.91 9.46
C PRO A 72 5.30 -3.82 10.24
N ALA A 73 4.55 -2.94 9.55
CA ALA A 73 3.73 -1.92 10.20
C ALA A 73 2.61 -2.56 11.04
N PHE A 74 1.96 -3.60 10.53
CA PHE A 74 0.94 -4.35 11.25
C PHE A 74 1.50 -5.06 12.48
N ILE A 75 2.67 -5.69 12.37
CA ILE A 75 3.35 -6.35 13.50
C ILE A 75 3.63 -5.34 14.61
N PHE A 76 4.13 -4.15 14.27
CA PHE A 76 4.40 -3.09 15.23
C PHE A 76 3.13 -2.64 15.97
N ASN A 77 2.05 -2.34 15.22
CA ASN A 77 0.78 -1.94 15.81
C ASN A 77 0.16 -3.05 16.67
N ARG A 78 0.31 -4.32 16.26
CA ARG A 78 -0.16 -5.47 17.02
C ARG A 78 0.56 -5.62 18.37
N MET A 79 1.86 -5.31 18.45
CA MET A 79 2.59 -5.33 19.73
C MET A 79 2.03 -4.33 20.74
N ILE A 80 1.60 -3.15 20.27
CA ILE A 80 0.95 -2.13 21.10
C ILE A 80 -0.44 -2.61 21.53
N PHE A 81 -1.22 -3.13 20.58
CA PHE A 81 -2.56 -3.65 20.83
C PHE A 81 -2.61 -4.72 21.91
N ILE A 82 -1.65 -5.66 21.95
CA ILE A 82 -1.60 -6.72 22.97
C ILE A 82 -1.53 -6.11 24.39
N ARG A 83 -0.81 -5.00 24.58
CA ARG A 83 -0.72 -4.27 25.87
C ARG A 83 -2.02 -3.51 26.19
N GLU A 84 -2.70 -3.01 25.18
CA GLU A 84 -3.97 -2.28 25.34
C GLU A 84 -5.14 -3.22 25.65
N VAL A 85 -5.12 -4.45 25.11
CA VAL A 85 -6.09 -5.50 25.43
C VAL A 85 -5.92 -6.05 26.84
N SER A 86 -4.69 -6.27 27.30
CA SER A 86 -4.46 -6.71 28.70
C SER A 86 -5.00 -5.69 29.70
N SER A 87 -5.07 -4.41 29.30
CA SER A 87 -5.62 -3.30 30.08
C SER A 87 -7.12 -3.04 29.81
N ARG A 88 -7.78 -3.88 29.00
CA ARG A 88 -9.21 -3.79 28.61
C ARG A 88 -9.63 -2.44 28.00
N ILE A 89 -8.75 -1.78 27.26
CA ILE A 89 -9.04 -0.44 26.70
C ILE A 89 -10.03 -0.51 25.53
N TYR A 90 -9.89 -1.50 24.63
CA TYR A 90 -10.81 -1.74 23.50
C TYR A 90 -10.71 -3.18 22.97
N SER A 91 -11.68 -3.59 22.15
CA SER A 91 -11.77 -4.95 21.59
C SER A 91 -10.90 -5.14 20.32
N PRO A 92 -10.52 -6.39 19.98
CA PRO A 92 -9.81 -6.72 18.73
C PRO A 92 -10.55 -6.31 17.46
N ASP A 93 -11.87 -6.33 17.47
CA ASP A 93 -12.65 -5.94 16.28
C ASP A 93 -12.47 -4.45 15.97
N VAL A 94 -12.43 -3.63 17.02
CA VAL A 94 -12.18 -2.19 16.91
C VAL A 94 -10.76 -1.92 16.40
N PHE A 95 -9.78 -2.73 16.82
CA PHE A 95 -8.40 -2.66 16.30
C PHE A 95 -8.37 -2.91 14.79
N ALA A 96 -8.94 -4.03 14.34
CA ALA A 96 -8.91 -4.45 12.94
C ALA A 96 -9.57 -3.43 12.01
N ILE A 97 -10.75 -2.91 12.40
CA ILE A 97 -11.47 -1.90 11.62
C ILE A 97 -10.68 -0.59 11.57
N SER A 98 -10.11 -0.15 12.70
CA SER A 98 -9.33 1.09 12.74
C SER A 98 -8.08 1.03 11.86
N GLN A 99 -7.40 -0.11 11.82
CA GLN A 99 -6.22 -0.31 10.98
C GLN A 99 -6.61 -0.29 9.49
N LEU A 100 -7.68 -1.02 9.11
CA LEU A 100 -8.17 -1.05 7.73
C LEU A 100 -8.55 0.34 7.23
N VAL A 101 -9.39 1.06 7.99
CA VAL A 101 -9.88 2.39 7.59
C VAL A 101 -8.74 3.40 7.46
N SER A 102 -7.74 3.30 8.34
CA SER A 102 -6.58 4.19 8.31
C SER A 102 -5.67 4.00 7.09
N GLU A 103 -5.64 2.80 6.49
CA GLU A 103 -4.80 2.45 5.34
C GLU A 103 -5.41 2.85 3.99
N ILE A 104 -6.75 2.81 3.87
CA ILE A 104 -7.49 3.14 2.64
C ILE A 104 -7.06 4.46 1.99
N PRO A 105 -6.99 5.62 2.68
CA PRO A 105 -6.67 6.89 2.03
C PRO A 105 -5.26 6.90 1.44
N TYR A 106 -4.29 6.30 2.13
CA TYR A 106 -2.92 6.21 1.65
C TYR A 106 -2.82 5.24 0.48
N SER A 107 -3.59 4.15 0.47
CA SER A 107 -3.61 3.18 -0.64
C SER A 107 -4.23 3.78 -1.89
N ILE A 108 -5.26 4.62 -1.76
CA ILE A 108 -5.83 5.40 -2.87
C ILE A 108 -4.79 6.36 -3.44
N LEU A 109 -4.05 7.08 -2.59
CA LEU A 109 -2.97 7.96 -3.04
C LEU A 109 -1.90 7.19 -3.85
N CYS A 110 -1.42 6.06 -3.33
CA CYS A 110 -0.48 5.20 -4.05
C CYS A 110 -1.03 4.72 -5.39
N ALA A 111 -2.29 4.29 -5.43
CA ALA A 111 -2.95 3.86 -6.66
C ALA A 111 -3.08 4.99 -7.69
N THR A 112 -3.39 6.23 -7.26
CA THR A 112 -3.44 7.38 -8.17
C THR A 112 -2.08 7.70 -8.77
N VAL A 113 -1.02 7.72 -7.97
CA VAL A 113 0.36 7.96 -8.46
C VAL A 113 0.76 6.88 -9.46
N TYR A 114 0.44 5.62 -9.14
CA TYR A 114 0.72 4.48 -9.99
C TYR A 114 -0.01 4.57 -11.34
N TRP A 115 -1.29 4.98 -11.34
CA TRP A 115 -2.07 5.22 -12.55
C TRP A 115 -1.49 6.36 -13.42
N PHE A 116 -1.12 7.48 -12.80
CA PHE A 116 -0.57 8.63 -13.53
C PHE A 116 0.79 8.35 -14.17
N LEU A 117 1.62 7.51 -13.57
CA LEU A 117 2.94 7.16 -14.11
C LEU A 117 2.89 6.04 -15.16
N LEU A 118 1.81 5.26 -15.18
CA LEU A 118 1.57 4.19 -16.13
C LEU A 118 1.02 4.65 -17.48
N TYR A 119 0.38 5.82 -17.51
CA TYR A 119 -0.23 6.41 -18.70
C TYR A 119 0.69 7.48 -19.31
#